data_AF-A0A3S3A766-F1
#
_entry.id   AF-A0A3S3A766-F1
#
_cell.length_a   1.000
_cell.length_b   1.000
_cell.length_c   1.000
_cell.angle_alpha   90.00
_cell.angle_beta   90.00
_cell.angle_gamma   90.00
#
_symmetry.space_group_name_H-M   'P 1'
#
loop_
_entity.id
_entity.type
_entity.pdbx_description
1 polymer ?
#
loop_
_entity_poly.entity_id
_entity_poly.type
_entity_poly.pdbx_seq_one_letter_code
_entity_poly.pdbx_strand_id
1 'polypeptide(L)'
;MTEWVQMLVGMADGPTQPVHGVVLPYRNSDKPFHFYYATYGEEPIFLPMRRDGVRLYRWGRRSRIESIDGEVWFVSDGTTAWDFTADPARPRCTEVRNVRSPGPGRHLAITPPVTHWVGRHHARPTGPVTDLEFLGRRCWSVDLAPRESRNLPKPSLRLIVDAHSGAVLGQHSGDGIDGAAYTDVTVGEPLDPSLFTWDGPVVTDGESRAGAGRGDTPDMEATQWFRENVTAEPIHVPVMTDFTPRFIDSIDRQSGAFSATLGPDRSTGWLIRRPRSTEPWTVKTYGRQIAWSTESFDWACQVHGDGTLDAAGISALQQQLHPDEPVMGTPQLVFGGSDEP
;
A
#
# COMPACT_ATOMS: atom_id res chain seq x y z
N MET A 1 13.08 35.94 -13.55
CA MET A 1 13.23 34.56 -13.03
C MET A 1 12.09 34.36 -12.05
N THR A 2 11.28 33.31 -12.22
CA THR A 2 10.18 33.02 -11.29
C THR A 2 10.76 32.47 -9.99
N GLU A 3 10.30 32.97 -8.85
CA GLU A 3 10.70 32.45 -7.54
C GLU A 3 9.85 31.24 -7.14
N TRP A 4 10.41 30.32 -6.36
CA TRP A 4 9.66 29.16 -5.83
C TRP A 4 8.37 29.56 -5.11
N VAL A 5 8.42 30.64 -4.32
CA VAL A 5 7.25 31.18 -3.61
C VAL A 5 6.15 31.59 -4.59
N GLN A 6 6.50 32.16 -5.75
CA GLN A 6 5.51 32.56 -6.76
C GLN A 6 4.83 31.33 -7.38
N MET A 7 5.60 30.30 -7.72
CA MET A 7 5.07 29.03 -8.22
C MET A 7 4.15 28.36 -7.19
N LEU A 8 4.57 28.35 -5.92
CA LEU A 8 3.77 27.81 -4.82
C LEU A 8 2.44 28.54 -4.64
N VAL A 9 2.46 29.87 -4.63
CA VAL A 9 1.23 30.67 -4.54
C VAL A 9 0.30 30.37 -5.72
N GLY A 10 0.85 30.16 -6.92
CA GLY A 10 0.07 29.80 -8.11
C GLY A 10 -0.61 28.44 -8.03
N MET A 11 0.03 27.43 -7.41
CA MET A 11 -0.47 26.04 -7.39
C MET A 11 -1.16 25.62 -6.08
N ALA A 12 -1.03 26.41 -5.02
CA ALA A 12 -1.44 26.09 -3.64
C ALA A 12 -2.88 25.60 -3.49
N ASP A 13 -3.80 26.18 -4.26
CA ASP A 13 -5.24 25.87 -4.19
C ASP A 13 -5.74 25.11 -5.43
N GLY A 14 -4.81 24.62 -6.26
CA GLY A 14 -5.11 24.03 -7.56
C GLY A 14 -5.42 25.08 -8.62
N PRO A 15 -5.89 24.67 -9.79
CA PRO A 15 -6.02 25.59 -10.91
C PRO A 15 -7.14 26.62 -10.69
N THR A 16 -6.81 27.89 -10.95
CA THR A 16 -7.72 29.04 -10.83
C THR A 16 -8.81 29.06 -11.91
N GLN A 17 -8.60 28.30 -12.99
CA GLN A 17 -9.54 28.09 -14.08
C GLN A 17 -9.82 26.59 -14.23
N PRO A 18 -10.96 26.20 -14.82
CA PRO A 18 -11.20 24.79 -15.13
C PRO A 18 -10.12 24.25 -16.08
N VAL A 19 -9.64 23.04 -15.80
CA VAL A 19 -8.65 22.34 -16.61
C VAL A 19 -9.13 20.92 -16.85
N HIS A 20 -9.07 20.46 -18.10
CA HIS A 20 -9.38 19.07 -18.43
C HIS A 20 -8.50 18.55 -19.57
N GLY A 21 -8.38 17.23 -19.68
CA GLY A 21 -7.60 16.58 -20.74
C GLY A 21 -7.28 15.13 -20.39
N VAL A 22 -6.47 14.47 -21.22
CA VAL A 22 -6.00 13.11 -20.98
C VAL A 22 -4.67 13.12 -20.24
N VAL A 23 -4.58 12.33 -19.16
CA VAL A 23 -3.35 12.08 -18.42
C VAL A 23 -2.89 10.66 -18.66
N LEU A 24 -1.60 10.51 -18.98
CA LEU A 24 -0.96 9.21 -19.16
C LEU A 24 0.10 8.98 -18.08
N PRO A 25 -0.11 8.03 -17.15
CA PRO A 25 0.95 7.57 -16.26
C PRO A 25 1.88 6.61 -17.00
N TYR A 26 3.17 6.65 -16.65
CA TYR A 26 4.16 5.75 -17.20
C TYR A 26 5.07 5.19 -16.11
N ARG A 27 5.69 4.04 -16.41
CA ARG A 27 6.75 3.43 -15.62
C ARG A 27 7.74 2.72 -16.55
N ASN A 28 8.95 3.23 -16.63
CA ASN A 28 10.06 2.74 -17.45
C ASN A 28 10.90 1.73 -16.66
N SER A 29 10.25 0.75 -16.03
CA SER A 29 10.90 -0.29 -15.26
C SER A 29 10.01 -1.51 -15.13
N ASP A 30 10.59 -2.68 -15.42
CA ASP A 30 9.94 -3.98 -15.24
C ASP A 30 9.96 -4.45 -13.78
N LYS A 31 10.64 -3.70 -12.89
CA LYS A 31 10.68 -4.04 -11.47
C LYS A 31 9.30 -3.82 -10.84
N PRO A 32 8.79 -4.81 -10.07
CA PRO A 32 7.53 -4.66 -9.36
C PRO A 32 7.60 -3.45 -8.41
N PHE A 33 6.48 -2.75 -8.29
CA PHE A 33 6.32 -1.67 -7.34
C PHE A 33 5.58 -2.22 -6.11
N HIS A 34 6.20 -2.08 -4.94
CA HIS A 34 5.60 -2.47 -3.67
C HIS A 34 5.04 -1.23 -2.98
N PHE A 35 3.74 -1.25 -2.68
CA PHE A 35 3.05 -0.22 -1.92
C PHE A 35 2.57 -0.80 -0.60
N TYR A 36 3.15 -0.33 0.50
CA TYR A 36 2.71 -0.69 1.85
C TYR A 36 1.84 0.42 2.41
N TYR A 37 0.65 0.06 2.87
CA TYR A 37 -0.24 0.94 3.62
C TYR A 37 -0.95 0.12 4.70
N ALA A 38 -1.45 0.83 5.72
CA ALA A 38 -2.35 0.29 6.71
C ALA A 38 -3.60 1.18 6.76
N THR A 39 -4.76 0.57 6.98
CA THR A 39 -6.02 1.23 7.27
C THR A 39 -6.55 0.75 8.61
N TYR A 40 -7.50 1.49 9.20
CA TYR A 40 -8.13 1.10 10.45
C TYR A 40 -9.32 0.16 10.17
N GLY A 41 -9.11 -0.81 9.28
CA GLY A 41 -10.12 -1.76 8.82
C GLY A 41 -10.99 -1.25 7.66
N GLU A 42 -11.10 0.05 7.38
CA GLU A 42 -11.82 0.46 6.17
C GLU A 42 -11.11 0.02 4.88
N GLU A 43 -11.90 -0.26 3.84
CA GLU A 43 -11.40 -0.45 2.49
C GLU A 43 -10.77 0.87 2.01
N PRO A 44 -9.51 0.86 1.54
CA PRO A 44 -8.84 2.06 1.08
C PRO A 44 -9.42 2.54 -0.26
N ILE A 45 -9.45 3.86 -0.42
CA ILE A 45 -9.65 4.45 -1.75
C ILE A 45 -8.30 4.72 -2.40
N PHE A 46 -8.13 4.21 -3.62
CA PHE A 46 -6.96 4.46 -4.46
C PHE A 46 -7.33 5.38 -5.61
N LEU A 47 -6.47 6.35 -5.89
CA LEU A 47 -6.61 7.20 -7.06
C LEU A 47 -6.48 6.33 -8.34
N PRO A 48 -7.52 6.27 -9.21
CA PRO A 48 -7.59 5.29 -10.30
C PRO A 48 -6.80 5.76 -11.54
N MET A 49 -5.50 6.05 -11.38
CA MET A 49 -4.61 6.42 -12.49
C MET A 49 -4.12 5.15 -13.20
N ARG A 50 -4.82 4.74 -14.27
CA ARG A 50 -4.51 3.52 -15.03
C ARG A 50 -3.52 3.77 -16.16
N ARG A 51 -2.76 2.73 -16.55
CA ARG A 51 -1.72 2.80 -17.59
C ARG A 51 -2.23 3.21 -18.96
N ASP A 52 -3.48 2.87 -19.28
CA ASP A 52 -4.11 3.21 -20.57
C ASP A 52 -4.49 4.70 -20.67
N GLY A 53 -4.27 5.45 -19.59
CA GLY A 53 -4.62 6.85 -19.48
C GLY A 53 -6.01 7.05 -18.87
N VAL A 54 -6.26 8.30 -18.47
CA VAL A 54 -7.53 8.73 -17.87
C VAL A 54 -7.90 10.11 -18.38
N ARG A 55 -9.19 10.42 -18.42
CA ARG A 55 -9.65 11.82 -18.53
C ARG A 55 -9.65 12.42 -17.15
N LEU A 56 -8.98 13.55 -16.99
CA LEU A 56 -8.88 14.26 -15.72
C LEU A 56 -9.48 15.65 -15.86
N TYR A 57 -10.38 15.99 -14.95
CA TYR A 57 -10.99 17.31 -14.82
C TYR A 57 -10.57 17.90 -13.47
N ARG A 58 -10.19 19.18 -13.46
CA ARG A 58 -9.71 19.91 -12.28
C ARG A 58 -10.32 21.30 -12.24
N TRP A 59 -10.70 21.75 -11.05
CA TRP A 59 -11.01 23.16 -10.77
C TRP A 59 -10.75 23.47 -9.29
N GLY A 60 -9.74 24.27 -9.01
CA GLY A 60 -9.21 24.45 -7.67
C GLY A 60 -8.82 23.09 -7.06
N ARG A 61 -9.30 22.82 -5.85
CA ARG A 61 -9.06 21.55 -5.15
C ARG A 61 -9.95 20.39 -5.63
N ARG A 62 -10.91 20.67 -6.51
CA ARG A 62 -11.84 19.68 -7.06
C ARG A 62 -11.16 18.84 -8.13
N SER A 63 -11.57 17.58 -8.23
CA SER A 63 -11.12 16.69 -9.28
C SER A 63 -12.16 15.65 -9.65
N ARG A 64 -12.09 15.19 -10.90
CA ARG A 64 -12.86 14.07 -11.41
C ARG A 64 -11.97 13.29 -12.36
N ILE A 65 -11.98 11.97 -12.22
CA ILE A 65 -11.26 11.04 -13.09
C ILE A 65 -12.30 10.14 -13.75
N GLU A 66 -12.21 10.06 -15.07
CA GLU A 66 -12.98 9.14 -15.88
C GLU A 66 -12.05 8.21 -16.65
N SER A 67 -12.58 7.05 -17.04
CA SER A 67 -11.99 6.22 -18.08
C SER A 67 -11.91 6.99 -19.40
N ILE A 68 -11.09 6.51 -20.33
CA ILE A 68 -11.07 7.03 -21.71
C ILE A 68 -12.42 6.85 -22.42
N ASP A 69 -13.27 5.94 -21.95
CA ASP A 69 -14.62 5.72 -22.49
C ASP A 69 -15.68 6.58 -21.79
N GLY A 70 -15.30 7.38 -20.77
CA GLY A 70 -16.20 8.30 -20.06
C GLY A 70 -16.89 7.70 -18.83
N GLU A 71 -16.47 6.52 -18.38
CA GLU A 71 -16.95 5.95 -17.12
C GLU A 71 -16.34 6.70 -15.94
N VAL A 72 -17.16 7.11 -14.98
CA VAL A 72 -16.69 7.81 -13.78
C VAL A 72 -16.01 6.82 -12.84
N TRP A 73 -14.76 7.09 -12.48
CA TRP A 73 -14.05 6.27 -11.50
C TRP A 73 -13.83 7.00 -10.18
N PHE A 74 -13.63 8.32 -10.22
CA PHE A 74 -13.35 9.08 -9.01
C PHE A 74 -13.86 10.51 -9.12
N VAL A 75 -14.41 11.01 -8.02
CA VAL A 75 -14.85 12.41 -7.87
C VAL A 75 -14.34 12.94 -6.53
N SER A 76 -13.99 14.22 -6.47
CA SER A 76 -13.65 14.91 -5.23
C SER A 76 -14.04 16.38 -5.31
N ASP A 77 -14.70 16.86 -4.25
CA ASP A 77 -15.05 18.28 -4.08
C ASP A 77 -13.88 19.11 -3.50
N GLY A 78 -12.77 18.44 -3.17
CA GLY A 78 -11.57 19.02 -2.55
C GLY A 78 -11.44 18.75 -1.05
N THR A 79 -12.48 18.20 -0.43
CA THR A 79 -12.53 17.78 0.98
C THR A 79 -12.97 16.31 1.10
N THR A 80 -14.02 15.95 0.38
CA THR A 80 -14.61 14.61 0.28
C THR A 80 -14.24 13.99 -1.06
N ALA A 81 -14.02 12.67 -1.05
CA ALA A 81 -13.72 11.87 -2.22
C ALA A 81 -14.66 10.68 -2.32
N TRP A 82 -15.06 10.37 -3.56
CA TRP A 82 -15.94 9.27 -3.92
C TRP A 82 -15.24 8.39 -4.96
N ASP A 83 -15.18 7.10 -4.68
CA ASP A 83 -14.64 6.07 -5.57
C ASP A 83 -15.77 5.20 -6.11
N PHE A 84 -15.93 5.22 -7.43
CA PHE A 84 -17.00 4.57 -8.17
C PHE A 84 -16.56 3.22 -8.76
N THR A 85 -15.29 2.81 -8.57
CA THR A 85 -14.72 1.66 -9.27
C THR A 85 -15.33 0.31 -8.86
N ALA A 86 -15.85 0.20 -7.64
CA ALA A 86 -16.50 -1.03 -7.15
C ALA A 86 -18.03 -1.03 -7.38
N ASP A 87 -18.70 0.06 -7.02
CA ASP A 87 -20.15 0.25 -7.21
C ASP A 87 -20.44 1.69 -7.64
N PRO A 88 -20.76 1.91 -8.93
CA PRO A 88 -21.07 3.25 -9.44
C PRO A 88 -22.35 3.87 -8.86
N ALA A 89 -23.29 3.07 -8.37
CA ALA A 89 -24.54 3.56 -7.79
C ALA A 89 -24.39 3.93 -6.31
N ARG A 90 -23.41 3.35 -5.63
CA ARG A 90 -23.13 3.60 -4.21
C ARG A 90 -21.62 3.69 -3.94
N PRO A 91 -20.95 4.74 -4.43
CA PRO A 91 -19.50 4.85 -4.33
C PRO A 91 -18.99 4.87 -2.90
N ARG A 92 -17.75 4.42 -2.73
CA ARG A 92 -17.04 4.50 -1.45
C ARG A 92 -16.67 5.96 -1.16
N CYS A 93 -17.01 6.46 0.03
CA CYS A 93 -16.82 7.86 0.43
C CYS A 93 -15.86 8.01 1.61
N THR A 94 -14.83 8.84 1.46
CA THR A 94 -13.88 9.19 2.53
C THR A 94 -13.39 10.64 2.38
N GLU A 95 -12.61 11.12 3.34
CA GLU A 95 -11.93 12.40 3.21
C GLU A 95 -10.76 12.31 2.21
N VAL A 96 -10.53 13.36 1.41
CA VAL A 96 -9.48 13.40 0.38
C VAL A 96 -8.08 13.09 0.95
N ARG A 97 -7.82 13.43 2.22
CA ARG A 97 -6.54 13.11 2.89
C ARG A 97 -6.30 11.60 3.07
N ASN A 98 -7.36 10.80 3.07
CA ASN A 98 -7.30 9.34 3.21
C ASN A 98 -7.09 8.64 1.86
N VAL A 99 -7.39 9.31 0.73
CA VAL A 99 -7.15 8.79 -0.62
C VAL A 99 -5.67 8.50 -0.83
N ARG A 100 -5.36 7.29 -1.29
CA ARG A 100 -4.00 6.81 -1.55
C ARG A 100 -3.68 6.88 -3.05
N SER A 101 -2.39 7.03 -3.38
CA SER A 101 -1.91 7.00 -4.77
C SER A 101 -0.66 6.11 -4.79
N PRO A 102 -0.79 4.83 -5.18
CA PRO A 102 0.35 3.94 -5.28
C PRO A 102 1.24 4.36 -6.45
N GLY A 103 0.64 4.83 -7.55
CA GLY A 103 1.34 5.32 -8.73
C GLY A 103 1.67 6.82 -8.71
N PRO A 104 2.40 7.28 -9.74
CA PRO A 104 2.65 8.70 -9.99
C PRO A 104 1.35 9.45 -10.32
N GLY A 105 1.44 10.77 -10.31
CA GLY A 105 0.33 11.63 -10.77
C GLY A 105 -0.64 12.08 -9.69
N ARG A 106 -0.38 11.77 -8.42
CA ARG A 106 -1.17 12.29 -7.29
C ARG A 106 -1.36 13.81 -7.38
N HIS A 107 -0.31 14.58 -7.67
CA HIS A 107 -0.40 16.05 -7.68
C HIS A 107 -1.13 16.59 -8.92
N LEU A 108 -1.29 15.79 -9.97
CA LEU A 108 -2.15 16.13 -11.11
C LEU A 108 -3.62 16.07 -10.71
N ALA A 109 -4.01 15.13 -9.84
CA ALA A 109 -5.41 14.90 -9.46
C ALA A 109 -5.82 15.51 -8.11
N ILE A 110 -4.93 15.54 -7.12
CA ILE A 110 -5.20 16.05 -5.77
C ILE A 110 -4.22 17.18 -5.47
N THR A 111 -4.74 18.38 -5.20
CA THR A 111 -3.94 19.50 -4.72
C THR A 111 -3.53 19.27 -3.27
N PRO A 112 -2.24 19.21 -2.94
CA PRO A 112 -1.78 19.18 -1.55
C PRO A 112 -2.05 20.53 -0.87
N PRO A 113 -2.42 20.54 0.43
CA PRO A 113 -2.57 21.79 1.17
C PRO A 113 -1.24 22.55 1.23
N VAL A 114 -1.28 23.88 1.40
CA VAL A 114 -0.07 24.73 1.50
C VAL A 114 0.94 24.20 2.53
N THR A 115 0.46 23.66 3.65
CA THR A 115 1.31 23.08 4.70
C THR A 115 2.15 21.89 4.23
N HIS A 116 1.72 21.19 3.17
CA HIS A 116 2.52 20.17 2.50
C HIS A 116 3.83 20.74 1.95
N TRP A 117 3.78 21.99 1.44
CA TRP A 117 4.88 22.63 0.73
C TRP A 117 5.84 23.43 1.62
N VAL A 118 5.44 23.75 2.85
CA VAL A 118 6.23 24.56 3.79
C VAL A 118 6.85 23.70 4.90
N GLY A 119 6.38 22.46 5.08
CA GLY A 119 6.79 21.55 6.16
C GLY A 119 8.06 20.73 5.90
N ARG A 120 8.30 19.73 6.76
CA ARG A 120 9.40 18.74 6.64
C ARG A 120 9.12 17.62 5.62
N HIS A 121 8.11 17.77 4.78
CA HIS A 121 7.66 16.77 3.81
C HIS A 121 7.90 17.33 2.40
N HIS A 122 8.45 16.51 1.49
CA HIS A 122 8.61 16.77 0.04
C HIS A 122 8.36 18.22 -0.44
N ALA A 123 9.28 19.16 -0.21
CA ALA A 123 8.99 20.52 -0.67
C ALA A 123 10.16 21.49 -0.76
N ARG A 124 11.40 21.02 -0.67
CA ARG A 124 12.54 21.92 -0.90
C ARG A 124 12.95 21.83 -2.35
N PRO A 125 12.84 22.92 -3.12
CA PRO A 125 13.46 23.00 -4.42
C PRO A 125 14.94 22.65 -4.30
N THR A 126 15.43 21.78 -5.18
CA THR A 126 16.87 21.50 -5.29
C THR A 126 17.58 22.50 -6.20
N GLY A 127 16.81 23.36 -6.87
CA GLY A 127 17.32 24.40 -7.78
C GLY A 127 16.26 25.47 -8.05
N PRO A 128 16.57 26.44 -8.92
CA PRO A 128 15.64 27.49 -9.29
C PRO A 128 14.45 26.93 -10.07
N VAL A 129 13.33 27.66 -10.04
CA VAL A 129 12.23 27.43 -10.98
C VAL A 129 12.68 27.82 -12.38
N THR A 130 12.40 26.95 -13.35
CA THR A 130 12.71 27.16 -14.76
C THR A 130 11.45 27.43 -15.55
N ASP A 131 11.47 28.39 -16.46
CA ASP A 131 10.41 28.56 -17.46
C ASP A 131 10.61 27.52 -18.57
N LEU A 132 9.54 26.87 -19.01
CA LEU A 132 9.50 26.01 -20.20
C LEU A 132 8.18 26.15 -20.94
N GLU A 133 8.10 25.54 -22.12
CA GLU A 133 6.85 25.33 -22.83
C GLU A 133 6.43 23.85 -22.73
N PHE A 134 5.18 23.59 -22.36
CA PHE A 134 4.60 22.25 -22.30
C PHE A 134 3.19 22.28 -22.89
N LEU A 135 2.92 21.41 -23.88
CA LEU A 135 1.67 21.39 -24.64
C LEU A 135 1.28 22.78 -25.23
N GLY A 136 2.27 23.53 -25.71
CA GLY A 136 2.06 24.89 -26.25
C GLY A 136 1.75 25.96 -25.21
N ARG A 137 1.93 25.65 -23.91
CA ARG A 137 1.63 26.56 -22.80
C ARG A 137 2.89 26.93 -22.03
N ARG A 138 2.97 28.19 -21.61
CA ARG A 138 4.04 28.64 -20.72
C ARG A 138 3.87 27.99 -19.35
N CYS A 139 4.88 27.24 -18.94
CA CYS A 139 4.92 26.48 -17.71
C CYS A 139 6.16 26.80 -16.89
N TRP A 140 6.07 26.48 -15.61
CA TRP A 140 7.20 26.42 -14.69
C TRP A 140 7.57 24.96 -14.42
N SER A 141 8.86 24.68 -14.26
CA SER A 141 9.33 23.42 -13.71
C SER A 141 10.26 23.62 -12.53
N VAL A 142 10.12 22.72 -11.56
CA VAL A 142 10.93 22.68 -10.35
C VAL A 142 11.25 21.24 -10.01
N ASP A 143 12.50 21.01 -9.61
CA ASP A 143 12.95 19.77 -9.00
C ASP A 143 12.87 19.89 -7.47
N LEU A 144 12.23 18.93 -6.83
CA LEU A 144 12.04 18.86 -5.39
C LEU A 144 12.86 17.72 -4.81
N ALA A 145 13.45 17.98 -3.64
CA ALA A 145 14.31 17.02 -2.96
C ALA A 145 13.55 15.74 -2.55
N PRO A 146 14.26 14.59 -2.48
CA PRO A 146 13.77 13.38 -1.83
C PRO A 146 13.17 13.66 -0.44
N ARG A 147 12.12 12.93 -0.06
CA ARG A 147 11.66 12.95 1.35
C ARG A 147 12.57 12.08 2.19
N GLU A 148 13.09 12.65 3.28
CA GLU A 148 13.72 11.89 4.34
C GLU A 148 12.73 10.85 4.88
N SER A 149 13.09 9.59 4.76
CA SER A 149 12.27 8.45 5.17
C SER A 149 13.21 7.41 5.74
N ARG A 150 12.95 7.00 6.98
CA ARG A 150 13.77 5.99 7.68
C ARG A 150 13.76 4.63 7.00
N ASN A 151 12.71 4.34 6.22
CA ASN A 151 12.46 2.98 5.74
C ASN A 151 12.82 2.78 4.25
N LEU A 152 12.69 3.82 3.40
CA LEU A 152 13.12 3.83 2.00
C LEU A 152 13.22 5.28 1.51
N PRO A 153 14.36 5.74 0.93
CA PRO A 153 14.42 7.05 0.29
C PRO A 153 13.45 7.08 -0.89
N LYS A 154 12.52 8.05 -0.90
CA LYS A 154 11.68 8.31 -2.07
C LYS A 154 12.50 9.12 -3.08
N PRO A 155 12.37 8.89 -4.40
CA PRO A 155 13.10 9.70 -5.39
C PRO A 155 12.71 11.18 -5.26
N SER A 156 13.57 12.06 -5.80
CA SER A 156 13.22 13.45 -6.06
C SER A 156 11.98 13.54 -6.96
N LEU A 157 11.34 14.69 -6.99
CA LEU A 157 10.11 14.90 -7.76
C LEU A 157 10.28 16.12 -8.66
N ARG A 158 10.04 15.97 -9.96
CA ARG A 158 9.90 17.09 -10.89
C ARG A 158 8.43 17.41 -11.08
N LEU A 159 8.07 18.68 -10.93
CA LEU A 159 6.75 19.19 -11.28
C LEU A 159 6.84 20.06 -12.53
N ILE A 160 5.77 20.04 -13.33
CA ILE A 160 5.49 20.98 -14.41
C ILE A 160 4.15 21.64 -14.08
N VAL A 161 4.12 22.96 -14.00
CA VAL A 161 2.94 23.73 -13.59
C VAL A 161 2.63 24.79 -14.64
N ASP A 162 1.39 24.86 -15.10
CA ASP A 162 0.91 25.91 -15.98
C ASP A 162 1.01 27.27 -15.30
N ALA A 163 1.77 28.20 -15.88
CA ALA A 163 2.08 29.49 -15.25
C ALA A 163 0.85 30.41 -15.14
N HIS A 164 -0.21 30.14 -15.90
CA HIS A 164 -1.41 30.97 -15.94
C HIS A 164 -2.50 30.44 -14.99
N SER A 165 -2.83 29.15 -15.08
CA SER A 165 -3.88 28.53 -14.29
C SER A 165 -3.39 28.04 -12.93
N GLY A 166 -2.11 27.68 -12.79
CA GLY A 166 -1.59 26.99 -11.60
C GLY A 166 -1.81 25.47 -11.60
N ALA A 167 -2.32 24.90 -12.69
CA ALA A 167 -2.48 23.45 -12.82
C ALA A 167 -1.13 22.73 -12.86
N VAL A 168 -0.99 21.65 -12.08
CA VAL A 168 0.11 20.70 -12.26
C VAL A 168 -0.18 19.89 -13.53
N LEU A 169 0.62 20.08 -14.57
CA LEU A 169 0.48 19.39 -15.86
C LEU A 169 1.38 18.15 -15.99
N GLY A 170 2.40 18.05 -15.13
CA GLY A 170 3.32 16.92 -15.13
C GLY A 170 3.93 16.67 -13.75
N GLN A 171 4.12 15.40 -13.44
CA GLN A 171 4.78 14.92 -12.23
C GLN A 171 5.67 13.74 -12.60
N HIS A 172 6.97 13.87 -12.38
CA HIS A 172 7.95 12.83 -12.72
C HIS A 172 8.83 12.54 -11.52
N SER A 173 9.20 11.28 -11.28
CA SER A 173 10.33 11.01 -10.39
C SER A 173 11.61 11.57 -11.03
N GLY A 174 12.52 12.06 -10.19
CA GLY A 174 13.75 12.69 -10.66
C GLY A 174 14.75 11.71 -11.28
N ASP A 175 14.56 10.40 -11.10
CA ASP A 175 15.29 9.36 -11.84
C ASP A 175 14.63 9.02 -13.19
N GLY A 176 13.46 9.58 -13.50
CA GLY A 176 12.71 9.36 -14.73
C GLY A 176 12.08 7.97 -14.86
N ILE A 177 12.10 7.16 -13.79
CA ILE A 177 11.57 5.79 -13.83
C ILE A 177 10.05 5.81 -13.92
N ASP A 178 9.38 6.75 -13.29
CA ASP A 178 7.92 6.85 -13.32
C ASP A 178 7.44 8.30 -13.33
N GLY A 179 6.20 8.49 -13.76
CA GLY A 179 5.59 9.80 -13.84
C GLY A 179 4.19 9.76 -14.42
N ALA A 180 3.54 10.91 -14.44
CA ALA A 180 2.29 11.12 -15.15
C ALA A 180 2.27 12.54 -15.66
N ALA A 181 1.77 12.72 -16.88
CA ALA A 181 1.64 14.03 -17.50
C ALA A 181 0.39 14.06 -18.38
N TYR A 182 -0.15 15.26 -18.59
CA TYR A 182 -1.16 15.47 -19.62
C TYR A 182 -0.55 15.20 -21.01
N THR A 183 -1.30 14.53 -21.87
CA THR A 183 -0.98 14.36 -23.30
C THR A 183 -1.72 15.37 -24.18
N ASP A 184 -2.85 15.86 -23.69
CA ASP A 184 -3.57 17.02 -24.20
C ASP A 184 -4.14 17.79 -22.99
N VAL A 185 -4.34 19.10 -23.13
CA VAL A 185 -4.92 19.91 -22.05
C VAL A 185 -5.72 21.07 -22.61
N THR A 186 -6.90 21.26 -22.03
CA THR A 186 -7.78 22.40 -22.25
C THR A 186 -7.92 23.18 -20.95
N VAL A 187 -7.79 24.50 -21.04
CA VAL A 187 -7.81 25.40 -19.87
C VAL A 187 -8.79 26.53 -20.14
N GLY A 188 -9.64 26.82 -19.16
CA GLY A 188 -10.55 27.96 -19.18
C GLY A 188 -11.91 27.68 -19.81
N GLU A 189 -12.14 26.50 -20.39
CA GLU A 189 -13.48 26.09 -20.81
C GLU A 189 -14.40 25.92 -19.58
N PRO A 190 -15.62 26.48 -19.60
CA PRO A 190 -16.55 26.32 -18.49
C PRO A 190 -16.86 24.84 -18.22
N LEU A 191 -16.69 24.42 -16.96
CA LEU A 191 -17.15 23.12 -16.46
C LEU A 191 -18.33 23.33 -15.53
N ASP A 192 -19.32 22.44 -15.59
CA ASP A 192 -20.39 22.42 -14.61
C ASP A 192 -19.83 22.06 -13.22
N PRO A 193 -19.99 22.91 -12.19
CA PRO A 193 -19.57 22.60 -10.83
C PRO A 193 -20.11 21.26 -10.29
N SER A 194 -21.27 20.80 -10.78
CA SER A 194 -21.90 19.54 -10.35
C SER A 194 -21.08 18.29 -10.69
N LEU A 195 -20.14 18.39 -11.65
CA LEU A 195 -19.23 17.29 -12.02
C LEU A 195 -18.35 16.82 -10.86
N PHE A 196 -18.17 17.67 -9.84
CA PHE A 196 -17.23 17.48 -8.75
C PHE A 196 -17.88 17.05 -7.42
N THR A 197 -19.19 16.78 -7.43
CA THR A 197 -19.95 16.42 -6.22
C THR A 197 -20.78 15.17 -6.48
N TRP A 198 -21.10 14.45 -5.40
CA TRP A 198 -22.03 13.33 -5.43
C TRP A 198 -22.99 13.43 -4.25
N ASP A 199 -24.28 13.57 -4.56
CA ASP A 199 -25.35 13.70 -3.56
C ASP A 199 -26.17 12.41 -3.40
N GLY A 200 -25.79 11.34 -4.11
CA GLY A 200 -26.43 10.04 -4.01
C GLY A 200 -25.97 9.23 -2.79
N PRO A 201 -26.44 7.98 -2.67
CA PRO A 201 -26.03 7.11 -1.57
C PRO A 201 -24.54 6.78 -1.66
N VAL A 202 -23.92 6.50 -0.51
CA VAL A 202 -22.49 6.19 -0.41
C VAL A 202 -22.25 5.03 0.55
N VAL A 203 -21.07 4.43 0.46
CA VAL A 203 -20.51 3.59 1.53
C VAL A 203 -19.53 4.44 2.34
N THR A 204 -19.87 4.72 3.60
CA THR A 204 -19.04 5.54 4.51
C THR A 204 -17.87 4.75 5.11
N ASP A 205 -16.89 5.45 5.69
CA ASP A 205 -15.76 4.81 6.40
C ASP A 205 -16.25 3.88 7.52
N GLY A 206 -17.30 4.29 8.25
CA GLY A 206 -17.90 3.48 9.30
C GLY A 206 -18.56 2.20 8.77
N GLU A 207 -19.33 2.30 7.69
CA GLU A 207 -19.96 1.13 7.05
C GLU A 207 -18.93 0.18 6.46
N SER A 208 -17.90 0.71 5.79
CA SER A 208 -16.81 -0.09 5.23
C SER A 208 -16.05 -0.84 6.33
N ARG A 209 -15.73 -0.17 7.43
CA ARG A 209 -15.08 -0.81 8.59
C ARG A 209 -15.96 -1.87 9.24
N ALA A 210 -17.26 -1.62 9.35
CA ALA A 210 -18.21 -2.60 9.86
C ALA A 210 -18.30 -3.84 8.94
N GLY A 211 -18.10 -3.66 7.63
CA GLY A 211 -17.99 -4.73 6.65
C GLY A 211 -16.66 -5.48 6.72
N ALA A 212 -15.53 -4.79 6.92
CA ALA A 212 -14.19 -5.37 6.85
C ALA A 212 -13.79 -6.27 8.04
N GLY A 213 -14.54 -6.22 9.14
CA GLY A 213 -14.46 -7.22 10.22
C GLY A 213 -15.11 -8.57 9.86
N ARG A 214 -15.84 -8.63 8.74
CA ARG A 214 -16.30 -9.86 8.10
C ARG A 214 -15.30 -10.19 6.99
N GLY A 215 -14.06 -10.52 7.36
CA GLY A 215 -13.10 -11.05 6.39
C GLY A 215 -13.81 -12.13 5.59
N ASP A 216 -13.81 -12.00 4.25
CA ASP A 216 -14.66 -12.72 3.29
C ASP A 216 -15.62 -13.63 4.03
N THR A 217 -16.79 -13.11 4.48
CA THR A 217 -17.81 -14.02 5.03
C THR A 217 -17.91 -15.11 3.99
N PRO A 218 -17.47 -16.36 4.27
CA PRO A 218 -17.35 -17.38 3.24
C PRO A 218 -18.71 -17.37 2.61
N ASP A 219 -18.79 -17.09 1.30
CA ASP A 219 -20.08 -16.96 0.61
C ASP A 219 -20.87 -18.20 1.04
N MET A 220 -21.83 -17.99 1.94
CA MET A 220 -22.37 -19.11 2.72
C MET A 220 -23.17 -19.98 1.78
N GLU A 221 -23.74 -19.38 0.73
CA GLU A 221 -24.41 -20.07 -0.36
C GLU A 221 -23.41 -20.84 -1.22
N ALA A 222 -22.28 -20.25 -1.62
CA ALA A 222 -21.25 -20.99 -2.37
C ALA A 222 -20.60 -22.11 -1.55
N THR A 223 -20.34 -21.88 -0.26
CA THR A 223 -19.79 -22.86 0.68
C THR A 223 -20.78 -24.00 0.93
N GLN A 224 -22.06 -23.67 1.09
CA GLN A 224 -23.12 -24.65 1.24
C GLN A 224 -23.30 -25.47 -0.04
N TRP A 225 -23.36 -24.81 -1.20
CA TRP A 225 -23.44 -25.48 -2.50
C TRP A 225 -22.27 -26.43 -2.70
N PHE A 226 -21.04 -26.02 -2.38
CA PHE A 226 -19.84 -26.88 -2.51
C PHE A 226 -19.93 -28.10 -1.59
N ARG A 227 -20.41 -27.92 -0.34
CA ARG A 227 -20.62 -29.03 0.59
C ARG A 227 -21.68 -30.02 0.09
N GLU A 228 -22.75 -29.52 -0.49
CA GLU A 228 -23.87 -30.34 -0.98
C GLU A 228 -23.56 -31.04 -2.31
N ASN A 229 -22.78 -30.41 -3.19
CA ASN A 229 -22.61 -30.87 -4.57
C ASN A 229 -21.22 -31.44 -4.88
N VAL A 230 -20.19 -31.13 -4.07
CA VAL A 230 -18.81 -31.60 -4.30
C VAL A 230 -18.33 -32.50 -3.17
N THR A 231 -18.19 -31.98 -1.95
CA THR A 231 -17.84 -32.78 -0.76
C THR A 231 -18.20 -32.05 0.52
N ALA A 232 -18.91 -32.74 1.40
CA ALA A 232 -19.16 -32.28 2.77
C ALA A 232 -17.96 -32.51 3.70
N GLU A 233 -17.05 -33.42 3.31
CA GLU A 233 -15.87 -33.78 4.11
C GLU A 233 -14.73 -32.77 3.89
N PRO A 234 -13.98 -32.40 4.95
CA PRO A 234 -12.77 -31.60 4.84
C PRO A 234 -11.75 -32.21 3.87
N ILE A 235 -11.24 -31.41 2.94
CA ILE A 235 -10.20 -31.82 2.02
C ILE A 235 -8.84 -31.60 2.69
N HIS A 236 -8.18 -32.68 3.09
CA HIS A 236 -6.83 -32.65 3.63
C HIS A 236 -5.86 -33.30 2.64
N VAL A 237 -5.00 -32.50 2.01
CA VAL A 237 -3.96 -32.97 1.10
C VAL A 237 -2.59 -32.60 1.68
N PRO A 238 -1.72 -33.58 1.98
CA PRO A 238 -0.36 -33.28 2.40
C PRO A 238 0.42 -32.68 1.23
N VAL A 239 0.95 -31.47 1.42
CA VAL A 239 1.78 -30.77 0.44
C VAL A 239 3.19 -30.59 0.99
N MET A 240 4.18 -30.67 0.11
CA MET A 240 5.56 -30.38 0.46
C MET A 240 5.81 -28.87 0.41
N THR A 241 6.31 -28.32 1.51
CA THR A 241 6.70 -26.91 1.64
C THR A 241 8.17 -26.81 1.97
N ASP A 242 8.90 -25.92 1.28
CA ASP A 242 10.28 -25.59 1.62
C ASP A 242 10.31 -24.68 2.84
N PHE A 243 10.79 -25.19 3.96
CA PHE A 243 10.93 -24.46 5.21
C PHE A 243 12.29 -23.80 5.43
N THR A 244 13.20 -23.87 4.46
CA THR A 244 14.54 -23.27 4.57
C THR A 244 14.43 -21.78 4.91
N PRO A 245 14.88 -21.34 6.09
CA PRO A 245 14.78 -19.93 6.47
C PRO A 245 15.64 -19.05 5.56
N ARG A 246 15.01 -18.07 4.90
CA ARG A 246 15.74 -17.05 4.10
C ARG A 246 15.92 -15.73 4.84
N PHE A 247 15.17 -15.53 5.91
CA PHE A 247 15.18 -14.32 6.71
C PHE A 247 15.32 -14.68 8.20
N ILE A 248 16.40 -14.18 8.80
CA ILE A 248 16.69 -14.33 10.24
C ILE A 248 16.41 -12.98 10.89
N ASP A 249 15.38 -12.89 11.71
CA ASP A 249 14.93 -11.66 12.37
C ASP A 249 15.85 -11.27 13.52
N SER A 250 16.34 -12.25 14.28
CA SER A 250 17.31 -12.04 15.34
C SER A 250 18.25 -13.23 15.48
N ILE A 251 19.52 -12.95 15.79
CA ILE A 251 20.52 -13.98 16.09
C ILE A 251 21.42 -13.50 17.21
N ASP A 252 21.54 -14.31 18.25
CA ASP A 252 22.58 -14.19 19.26
C ASP A 252 23.61 -15.29 19.01
N ARG A 253 24.78 -14.89 18.51
CA ARG A 253 25.87 -15.82 18.18
C ARG A 253 26.55 -16.42 19.40
N GLN A 254 26.44 -15.79 20.57
CA GLN A 254 27.07 -16.29 21.78
C GLN A 254 26.24 -17.41 22.41
N SER A 255 24.93 -17.20 22.53
CA SER A 255 24.02 -18.20 23.08
C SER A 255 23.51 -19.20 22.04
N GLY A 256 23.62 -18.88 20.74
CA GLY A 256 23.02 -19.65 19.66
C GLY A 256 21.50 -19.46 19.54
N ALA A 257 20.91 -18.54 20.30
CA ALA A 257 19.49 -18.21 20.16
C ALA A 257 19.23 -17.50 18.82
N PHE A 258 18.07 -17.78 18.21
CA PHE A 258 17.64 -17.07 17.02
C PHE A 258 16.12 -17.05 16.88
N SER A 259 15.65 -16.13 16.04
CA SER A 259 14.31 -16.10 15.48
C SER A 259 14.39 -15.96 13.97
N ALA A 260 13.71 -16.83 13.25
CA ALA A 260 13.71 -16.82 11.79
C ALA A 260 12.32 -17.13 11.24
N THR A 261 12.02 -16.53 10.09
CA THR A 261 10.85 -16.89 9.31
C THR A 261 11.13 -18.18 8.53
N LEU A 262 10.20 -19.13 8.54
CA LEU A 262 10.26 -20.34 7.73
C LEU A 262 10.01 -20.02 6.25
N GLY A 263 10.75 -20.70 5.37
CA GLY A 263 10.50 -20.68 3.93
C GLY A 263 10.86 -19.39 3.20
N PRO A 264 10.47 -19.28 1.91
CA PRO A 264 10.84 -18.17 1.04
C PRO A 264 10.03 -16.89 1.27
N ASP A 265 8.86 -16.98 1.91
CA ASP A 265 7.97 -15.86 2.18
C ASP A 265 7.75 -15.67 3.70
N ARG A 266 7.32 -14.46 4.08
CA ARG A 266 7.03 -14.14 5.50
C ARG A 266 5.75 -14.77 6.04
N SER A 267 5.00 -15.46 5.18
CA SER A 267 3.67 -16.00 5.47
C SER A 267 3.67 -17.48 5.82
N THR A 268 4.79 -18.20 5.67
CA THR A 268 4.83 -19.65 5.88
C THR A 268 4.86 -20.04 7.35
N GLY A 269 5.64 -19.34 8.18
CA GLY A 269 5.79 -19.72 9.59
C GLY A 269 7.02 -19.14 10.26
N TRP A 270 7.27 -19.55 11.50
CA TRP A 270 8.38 -19.09 12.33
C TRP A 270 9.09 -20.27 12.97
N LEU A 271 10.41 -20.18 13.07
CA LEU A 271 11.26 -21.09 13.81
C LEU A 271 12.14 -20.28 14.76
N ILE A 272 12.04 -20.62 16.05
CA ILE A 272 12.79 -19.95 17.09
C ILE A 272 13.55 -20.97 17.93
N ARG A 273 14.71 -20.56 18.43
CA ARG A 273 15.57 -21.38 19.29
C ARG A 273 16.14 -20.53 20.42
N ARG A 274 16.27 -21.12 21.61
CA ARG A 274 17.04 -20.58 22.73
C ARG A 274 17.85 -21.69 23.42
N PRO A 275 18.89 -21.37 24.21
CA PRO A 275 19.48 -22.33 25.13
C PRO A 275 18.42 -22.99 26.00
N ARG A 276 18.59 -24.29 26.25
CA ARG A 276 17.66 -25.06 27.07
C ARG A 276 17.54 -24.44 28.45
N SER A 277 16.30 -24.24 28.89
CA SER A 277 16.02 -23.72 30.23
C SER A 277 14.79 -24.39 30.84
N THR A 278 14.79 -24.51 32.16
CA THR A 278 13.60 -24.93 32.92
C THR A 278 12.62 -23.78 33.14
N GLU A 279 13.01 -22.54 32.85
CA GLU A 279 12.12 -21.39 32.96
C GLU A 279 11.10 -21.36 31.82
N PRO A 280 9.85 -20.93 32.09
CA PRO A 280 8.86 -20.77 31.05
C PRO A 280 9.35 -19.87 29.91
N TRP A 281 9.11 -20.27 28.67
CA TRP A 281 9.52 -19.53 27.49
C TRP A 281 8.44 -18.59 27.01
N THR A 282 8.68 -17.30 27.24
CA THR A 282 7.87 -16.23 26.66
C THR A 282 8.07 -16.15 25.15
N VAL A 283 7.04 -16.52 24.39
CA VAL A 283 7.04 -16.50 22.92
C VAL A 283 6.05 -15.46 22.40
N LYS A 284 6.43 -14.73 21.34
CA LYS A 284 5.67 -13.61 20.75
C LYS A 284 4.75 -14.02 19.60
N THR A 285 4.57 -15.32 19.40
CA THR A 285 3.84 -15.93 18.28
C THR A 285 2.43 -16.34 18.70
N TYR A 286 1.41 -15.98 17.91
CA TYR A 286 0.01 -16.33 18.15
C TYR A 286 -0.35 -17.63 17.44
N GLY A 287 -1.02 -18.59 18.09
CA GLY A 287 -1.58 -19.77 17.42
C GLY A 287 -0.97 -21.10 17.87
N ARG A 288 -1.21 -22.18 17.10
CA ARG A 288 -0.75 -23.53 17.43
C ARG A 288 0.76 -23.63 17.22
N GLN A 289 1.50 -23.79 18.32
CA GLN A 289 2.95 -23.94 18.31
C GLN A 289 3.35 -25.39 18.57
N ILE A 290 4.43 -25.81 17.92
CA ILE A 290 5.07 -27.10 18.12
C ILE A 290 6.40 -26.81 18.80
N ALA A 291 6.60 -27.33 20.00
CA ALA A 291 7.82 -27.09 20.76
C ALA A 291 8.46 -28.39 21.23
N TRP A 292 9.79 -28.38 21.27
CA TRP A 292 10.58 -29.51 21.73
C TRP A 292 11.92 -29.03 22.29
N SER A 293 12.52 -29.85 23.14
CA SER A 293 13.84 -29.59 23.73
C SER A 293 14.80 -30.70 23.32
N THR A 294 16.03 -30.30 23.03
CA THR A 294 17.21 -31.16 22.85
C THR A 294 18.05 -31.13 24.14
N GLU A 295 19.30 -31.58 24.12
CA GLU A 295 20.20 -31.44 25.27
C GLU A 295 20.49 -29.97 25.57
N SER A 296 20.80 -29.22 24.51
CA SER A 296 21.36 -27.88 24.63
C SER A 296 20.37 -26.77 24.34
N PHE A 297 19.28 -27.07 23.62
CA PHE A 297 18.37 -26.04 23.11
C PHE A 297 16.89 -26.38 23.29
N ASP A 298 16.10 -25.34 23.55
CA ASP A 298 14.66 -25.32 23.35
C ASP A 298 14.34 -24.77 21.95
N TRP A 299 13.40 -25.42 21.28
CA TRP A 299 12.92 -25.07 19.95
C TRP A 299 11.43 -24.85 19.98
N ALA A 300 10.96 -23.87 19.21
CA ALA A 300 9.55 -23.72 18.92
C ALA A 300 9.36 -23.36 17.44
N CYS A 301 8.35 -23.97 16.85
CA CYS A 301 7.98 -23.85 15.45
C CYS A 301 6.50 -23.50 15.35
N GLN A 302 6.18 -22.61 14.43
CA GLN A 302 4.83 -22.27 14.06
C GLN A 302 4.71 -22.34 12.54
N VAL A 303 3.64 -22.97 12.05
CA VAL A 303 3.19 -22.84 10.67
C VAL A 303 2.00 -21.88 10.67
N HIS A 304 2.03 -20.88 9.79
CA HIS A 304 0.98 -19.87 9.67
C HIS A 304 -0.16 -20.36 8.76
N GLY A 305 -1.34 -19.73 8.89
CA GLY A 305 -2.56 -20.13 8.19
C GLY A 305 -3.15 -21.43 8.73
N ASP A 306 -3.89 -22.14 7.87
CA ASP A 306 -4.51 -23.45 8.20
C ASP A 306 -3.56 -24.64 8.00
N GLY A 307 -2.27 -24.37 7.76
CA GLY A 307 -1.24 -25.39 7.63
C GLY A 307 -0.92 -26.08 8.95
N THR A 308 -0.66 -27.38 8.92
CA THR A 308 -0.22 -28.15 10.10
C THR A 308 0.89 -29.12 9.73
N LEU A 309 1.70 -29.49 10.72
CA LEU A 309 2.63 -30.61 10.61
C LEU A 309 2.06 -31.79 11.40
N ASP A 310 1.99 -32.95 10.74
CA ASP A 310 1.71 -34.20 11.40
C ASP A 310 2.96 -34.73 12.13
N ALA A 311 2.82 -35.87 12.82
CA ALA A 311 3.93 -36.45 13.59
C ALA A 311 5.15 -36.81 12.72
N ALA A 312 4.92 -37.22 11.47
CA ALA A 312 5.98 -37.54 10.52
C ALA A 312 6.73 -36.28 10.08
N GLY A 313 6.00 -35.21 9.75
CA GLY A 313 6.57 -33.90 9.41
C GLY A 313 7.35 -33.28 10.55
N ILE A 314 6.84 -33.38 11.79
CA ILE A 314 7.57 -32.93 12.99
C ILE A 314 8.90 -33.70 13.14
N SER A 315 8.85 -35.04 13.02
CA SER A 315 10.04 -35.88 13.14
C SER A 315 11.06 -35.58 12.03
N ALA A 316 10.61 -35.36 10.79
CA ALA A 316 11.46 -35.01 9.67
C ALA A 316 12.09 -33.61 9.83
N LEU A 317 11.36 -32.65 10.40
CA LEU A 317 11.88 -31.32 10.71
C LEU A 317 12.96 -31.40 11.80
N GLN A 318 12.70 -32.15 12.88
CA GLN A 318 13.65 -32.36 13.98
C GLN A 318 14.96 -33.00 13.47
N GLN A 319 14.84 -34.08 12.67
CA GLN A 319 16.00 -34.77 12.11
C GLN A 319 16.84 -33.87 11.19
N GLN A 320 16.24 -32.92 10.48
CA GLN A 320 16.98 -31.98 9.63
C GLN A 320 17.64 -30.85 10.43
N LEU A 321 17.02 -30.39 11.51
CA LEU A 321 17.53 -29.29 12.32
C LEU A 321 18.64 -29.72 13.29
N HIS A 322 18.56 -30.94 13.82
CA HIS A 322 19.52 -31.47 14.79
C HIS A 322 19.68 -33.00 14.63
N PRO A 323 20.33 -33.47 13.54
CA PRO A 323 20.35 -34.89 13.16
C PRO A 323 20.95 -35.83 14.21
N ASP A 324 21.84 -35.32 15.07
CA ASP A 324 22.59 -36.09 16.05
C ASP A 324 22.11 -35.87 17.50
N GLU A 325 21.11 -34.99 17.71
CA GLU A 325 20.59 -34.68 19.05
C GLU A 325 19.15 -35.20 19.20
N PRO A 326 18.87 -36.11 20.14
CA PRO A 326 17.51 -36.60 20.36
C PRO A 326 16.64 -35.55 21.04
N VAL A 327 15.33 -35.62 20.78
CA VAL A 327 14.33 -34.85 21.51
C VAL A 327 14.15 -35.45 22.91
N MET A 328 14.27 -34.62 23.94
CA MET A 328 14.24 -35.03 25.35
C MET A 328 13.10 -34.42 26.16
N GLY A 329 12.26 -33.60 25.54
CA GLY A 329 11.11 -33.02 26.22
C GLY A 329 10.47 -31.90 25.42
N THR A 330 9.62 -31.15 26.11
CA THR A 330 8.92 -29.98 25.56
C THR A 330 9.05 -28.84 26.56
N PRO A 331 9.52 -27.65 26.14
CA PRO A 331 9.60 -26.51 27.03
C PRO A 331 8.19 -25.99 27.35
N GLN A 332 8.01 -25.40 28.53
CA GLN A 332 6.77 -24.71 28.84
C GLN A 332 6.72 -23.39 28.08
N LEU A 333 5.78 -23.24 27.15
CA LEU A 333 5.56 -21.97 26.44
C LEU A 333 4.56 -21.09 27.19
N VAL A 334 4.83 -19.79 27.23
CA VAL A 334 3.92 -18.77 27.78
C VAL A 334 3.79 -17.65 26.75
N PHE A 335 2.58 -17.20 26.52
CA PHE A 335 2.34 -16.11 25.58
C PHE A 335 2.82 -14.78 26.18
N GLY A 336 3.71 -14.08 25.46
CA GLY A 336 4.39 -12.88 25.95
C GLY A 336 3.69 -11.55 25.74
N GLY A 337 2.54 -11.53 25.07
CA GLY A 337 1.92 -10.29 24.60
C GLY A 337 2.54 -9.76 23.31
N SER A 338 1.76 -8.94 22.60
CA SER A 338 2.25 -8.06 21.54
C SER A 338 2.65 -6.72 22.16
N ASP A 339 3.95 -6.50 22.38
CA ASP A 339 4.42 -5.12 22.44
C ASP A 339 4.32 -4.57 21.01
N GLU A 340 3.18 -3.93 20.68
CA GLU A 340 3.12 -3.01 19.54
C GLU A 340 4.00 -1.79 19.86
N PRO A 341 4.80 -1.30 18.90
CA PRO A 341 5.33 0.07 18.96
C PRO A 341 4.26 1.13 18.72
#